data_AF-A0A7S1WU21-F1
#
_entry.id   AF-A0A7S1WU21-F1
#
_cell.length_a   1.000
_cell.length_b   1.000
_cell.length_c   1.000
_cell.angle_alpha   90.00
_cell.angle_beta   90.00
_cell.angle_gamma   90.00
#
_symmetry.space_group_name_H-M   'P 1'
#
loop_
_entity.id
_entity.type
_entity.pdbx_description
1 polymer ?
#
loop_
_entity_poly.entity_id
_entity_poly.type
_entity_poly.pdbx_seq_one_letter_code
_entity_poly.pdbx_strand_id
1 'polypeptide(L)'
;EARCAAVCVAWSGQHRVEPPAAAPASLREHAAFMACALRELCALPWVGRVALVGQSLGCWLAARALEDLDAAGLGGGVAAVCLLCPVMLDVPQVPRARRLRLPLRAARVLGL
;
A
#
# COMPACT_ATOMS: atom_id res chain seq x y z
N GLU A 1 -20.62 -17.72 -3.80
CA GLU A 1 -19.53 -16.72 -3.91
C GLU A 1 -19.32 -16.06 -2.57
N ALA A 2 -18.08 -15.99 -2.06
CA ALA A 2 -17.81 -15.23 -0.84
C ALA A 2 -17.94 -13.73 -1.16
N ARG A 3 -18.79 -13.02 -0.41
CA ARG A 3 -18.92 -11.56 -0.54
C ARG A 3 -17.63 -10.91 -0.05
N CYS A 4 -16.83 -10.37 -0.98
CA CYS A 4 -15.67 -9.56 -0.65
C CYS A 4 -16.04 -8.09 -0.79
N ALA A 5 -16.06 -7.35 0.32
CA ALA A 5 -16.23 -5.90 0.27
C ALA A 5 -14.93 -5.25 -0.23
N ALA A 6 -15.05 -4.35 -1.20
CA ALA A 6 -13.91 -3.58 -1.71
C ALA A 6 -13.88 -2.20 -1.05
N VAL A 7 -12.71 -1.79 -0.56
CA VAL A 7 -12.47 -0.46 0.00
C VAL A 7 -11.37 0.21 -0.81
N CYS A 8 -11.66 1.38 -1.36
CA CYS A 8 -10.67 2.22 -2.04
C CYS A 8 -10.16 3.28 -1.07
N VAL A 9 -8.85 3.28 -0.82
CA VAL A 9 -8.21 4.30 0.02
C VAL A 9 -7.73 5.42 -0.90
N ALA A 10 -8.41 6.56 -0.84
CA ALA A 10 -7.95 7.78 -1.47
C ALA A 10 -6.81 8.40 -0.66
N TRP A 11 -5.82 8.96 -1.34
CA TRP A 11 -4.65 9.60 -0.74
C TRP A 11 -4.61 11.07 -1.17
N SER A 12 -4.12 11.96 -0.29
CA SER A 12 -4.14 13.41 -0.54
C SER A 12 -3.39 13.79 -1.82
N GLY A 13 -3.86 14.83 -2.50
CA GLY A 13 -3.36 15.25 -3.82
C GLY A 13 -4.09 14.62 -5.02
N GLN A 14 -4.84 13.53 -4.86
CA GLN A 14 -5.73 13.01 -5.94
C GLN A 14 -7.06 13.75 -6.06
N HIS A 15 -7.50 14.42 -4.99
CA HIS A 15 -8.70 15.25 -5.01
C HIS A 15 -8.27 16.72 -5.03
N ARG A 16 -8.69 17.45 -6.07
CA ARG A 16 -8.59 18.92 -6.08
C ARG A 16 -9.50 19.44 -4.98
N VAL A 17 -8.93 19.72 -3.81
CA VAL A 17 -9.63 20.47 -2.77
C VAL A 17 -9.32 21.93 -3.02
N GLU A 18 -10.33 22.72 -3.36
CA GLU A 18 -10.26 24.18 -3.35
C GLU A 18 -10.86 24.70 -2.04
N PRO A 19 -10.18 25.59 -1.31
CA PRO A 19 -8.83 26.11 -1.54
C PRO A 19 -7.76 25.04 -1.29
N PRO A 20 -6.53 25.18 -1.85
CA PRO A 20 -5.46 24.22 -1.60
C PRO A 20 -5.21 24.17 -0.09
N ALA A 21 -5.49 23.01 0.51
CA ALA A 21 -5.05 22.72 1.86
C ALA A 21 -3.51 22.78 1.93
N ALA A 22 -2.99 22.77 3.16
CA ALA A 22 -1.56 22.77 3.50
C ALA A 22 -0.68 21.92 2.56
N ALA A 23 0.63 22.20 2.58
CA ALA A 23 1.65 21.52 1.75
C ALA A 23 1.33 20.03 1.51
N PRO A 24 1.47 19.53 0.27
CA PRO A 24 1.10 18.16 -0.07
C PRO A 24 1.80 17.17 0.87
N ALA A 25 1.04 16.18 1.34
CA ALA A 25 1.57 15.16 2.23
C ALA A 25 2.75 14.43 1.56
N SER A 26 3.77 14.15 2.35
CA SER A 26 4.90 13.34 1.95
C SER A 26 4.48 11.90 1.72
N LEU A 27 5.28 11.15 0.93
CA LEU A 27 5.07 9.71 0.72
C LEU A 27 5.04 8.92 2.03
N ARG A 28 5.79 9.36 3.05
CA ARG A 28 5.77 8.73 4.38
C ARG A 28 4.45 8.95 5.10
N GLU A 29 3.88 10.15 5.03
CA GLU A 29 2.57 10.44 5.60
C GLU A 29 1.46 9.63 4.91
N HIS A 30 1.55 9.48 3.59
CA HIS A 30 0.63 8.61 2.85
C HIS A 30 0.75 7.13 3.25
N ALA A 31 1.97 6.63 3.46
CA ALA A 31 2.19 5.26 3.92
C ALA A 31 1.63 5.06 5.34
N ALA A 32 1.87 6.01 6.24
CA ALA A 32 1.33 5.98 7.61
C ALA A 32 -0.20 6.03 7.61
N PHE A 33 -0.81 6.85 6.75
CA PHE A 33 -2.25 6.89 6.56
C PHE A 33 -2.79 5.54 6.07
N MET A 34 -2.15 4.92 5.07
CA MET A 34 -2.54 3.60 4.57
C MET A 34 -2.43 2.52 5.66
N ALA A 35 -1.39 2.56 6.49
CA ALA A 35 -1.23 1.67 7.63
C ALA A 35 -2.36 1.87 8.67
N CYS A 36 -2.74 3.13 8.93
CA CYS A 36 -3.87 3.45 9.81
C CYS A 36 -5.19 2.89 9.28
N ALA A 37 -5.52 3.16 8.02
CA ALA A 37 -6.73 2.67 7.38
C ALA A 37 -6.80 1.13 7.40
N LEU A 38 -5.67 0.46 7.14
CA LEU A 38 -5.62 -1.01 7.16
C LEU A 38 -5.76 -1.57 8.58
N ARG A 39 -5.21 -0.91 9.60
CA ARG A 39 -5.44 -1.29 11.01
C ARG A 39 -6.92 -1.16 11.39
N GLU A 40 -7.55 -0.05 11.01
CA GLU A 40 -8.98 0.17 11.28
C GLU A 40 -9.85 -0.88 10.60
N LEU A 41 -9.56 -1.22 9.32
CA LEU A 41 -10.26 -2.29 8.60
C LEU A 41 -10.08 -3.65 9.27
N CYS A 42 -8.85 -4.00 9.67
CA CYS A 42 -8.57 -5.27 10.37
C CYS A 42 -9.22 -5.35 11.77
N ALA A 43 -9.58 -4.21 12.37
CA ALA A 43 -10.25 -4.16 13.67
C ALA A 43 -11.77 -4.34 13.59
N LEU A 44 -12.36 -4.30 12.39
CA LEU A 44 -13.79 -4.45 12.21
C LEU A 44 -14.22 -5.91 12.50
N PRO A 45 -15.22 -6.16 13.37
CA PRO A 45 -15.58 -7.52 13.79
C PRO A 45 -16.01 -8.48 12.67
N TRP A 46 -16.46 -7.92 11.54
CA TRP A 46 -16.92 -8.67 10.38
C TRP A 46 -15.82 -8.89 9.32
N VAL A 47 -14.64 -8.30 9.50
CA VAL A 47 -13.48 -8.47 8.61
C VAL A 47 -12.62 -9.61 9.13
N GLY A 48 -12.72 -10.78 8.49
CA GLY A 48 -11.88 -11.93 8.86
C GLY A 48 -10.45 -11.84 8.32
N ARG A 49 -10.29 -11.38 7.07
CA ARG A 49 -8.99 -11.17 6.42
C ARG A 49 -9.08 -10.06 5.39
N VAL A 50 -7.95 -9.43 5.09
CA VAL A 50 -7.82 -8.39 4.07
C VAL A 50 -6.92 -8.87 2.93
N ALA A 51 -7.34 -8.55 1.69
CA ALA A 51 -6.47 -8.61 0.51
C ALA A 51 -6.09 -7.18 0.14
N LEU A 52 -4.79 -6.90 0.05
CA LEU A 52 -4.27 -5.58 -0.26
C LEU A 52 -3.94 -5.49 -1.75
N VAL A 53 -4.45 -4.50 -2.46
CA VAL A 53 -4.15 -4.27 -3.87
C VAL A 53 -3.46 -2.93 -4.02
N GLY A 54 -2.23 -2.93 -4.50
CA GLY A 54 -1.47 -1.73 -4.84
C GLY A 54 -1.29 -1.61 -6.35
N GLN A 55 -1.44 -0.40 -6.90
CA GLN A 55 -1.16 -0.10 -8.31
C GLN A 55 -0.18 1.07 -8.40
N SER A 56 0.82 0.99 -9.30
CA SER A 56 1.83 2.05 -9.46
C SER A 56 2.53 2.37 -8.12
N LEU A 57 2.55 3.64 -7.71
CA LEU A 57 3.05 4.10 -6.41
C LEU A 57 2.29 3.47 -5.23
N GLY A 58 1.02 3.08 -5.41
CA GLY A 58 0.25 2.35 -4.43
C GLY A 58 0.87 1.01 -4.04
N CYS A 59 1.71 0.40 -4.89
CA CYS A 59 2.47 -0.79 -4.53
C CYS A 59 3.47 -0.51 -3.41
N TRP A 60 4.16 0.64 -3.47
CA TRP A 60 5.11 1.05 -2.45
C TRP A 60 4.41 1.39 -1.14
N LEU A 61 3.28 2.12 -1.21
CA LEU A 61 2.45 2.43 -0.04
C LEU A 61 1.92 1.16 0.64
N ALA A 62 1.42 0.21 -0.15
CA ALA A 62 0.92 -1.08 0.33
C ALA A 62 2.01 -1.88 1.05
N ALA A 63 3.21 -1.94 0.47
CA ALA A 63 4.32 -2.67 1.07
C ALA A 63 4.81 -2.02 2.37
N ARG A 64 4.82 -0.68 2.45
CA ARG A 64 5.13 0.05 3.69
C ARG A 64 4.08 -0.13 4.78
N ALA A 65 2.80 -0.01 4.44
CA ALA A 65 1.72 -0.21 5.39
C ALA A 65 1.77 -1.61 6.02
N LEU A 66 2.15 -2.63 5.23
CA LEU A 66 2.30 -3.99 5.71
C LEU A 66 3.48 -4.15 6.70
N GLU A 67 4.60 -3.47 6.47
CA GLU A 67 5.73 -3.44 7.41
C GLU A 67 5.32 -2.82 8.75
N ASP A 68 4.55 -1.74 8.72
CA ASP A 68 4.02 -1.10 9.94
C ASP A 68 3.05 -2.02 10.70
N LEU A 69 2.21 -2.77 9.98
CA LEU A 69 1.31 -3.76 10.59
C LEU A 69 2.06 -4.94 11.20
N ASP A 70 3.09 -5.46 10.53
CA ASP A 70 3.93 -6.52 11.09
C ASP A 70 4.63 -6.06 12.36
N ALA A 71 5.19 -4.85 12.35
CA ALA A 71 5.84 -4.25 13.50
C ALA A 71 4.86 -4.07 14.67
N ALA A 72 3.58 -3.82 14.38
CA ALA A 72 2.50 -3.77 15.35
C ALA A 72 1.93 -5.14 15.74
N GLY A 73 2.43 -6.26 15.18
CA GLY A 73 1.92 -7.62 15.45
C GLY A 73 0.57 -7.94 14.77
N LEU A 74 0.14 -7.10 13.82
CA LEU A 74 -1.16 -7.18 13.14
C LEU A 74 -1.08 -7.76 11.72
N GLY A 75 0.13 -8.12 11.26
CA GLY A 75 0.36 -8.64 9.90
C GLY A 75 -0.43 -9.90 9.53
N GLY A 76 -0.88 -10.69 10.52
CA GLY A 76 -1.69 -11.89 10.31
C GLY A 76 -3.09 -11.63 9.74
N GLY A 77 -3.58 -10.38 9.80
CA GLY A 77 -4.87 -9.99 9.21
C GLY A 77 -4.86 -9.87 7.68
N VAL A 78 -3.68 -9.80 7.05
CA VAL A 78 -3.55 -9.65 5.59
C VAL A 78 -3.29 -11.02 4.94
N ALA A 79 -4.26 -11.52 4.17
CA ALA A 79 -4.17 -12.82 3.50
C ALA A 79 -3.34 -12.79 2.22
N ALA A 80 -3.40 -11.68 1.49
CA ALA A 80 -2.83 -11.56 0.16
C ALA A 80 -2.43 -10.11 -0.13
N VAL A 81 -1.41 -9.96 -0.97
CA VAL A 81 -0.98 -8.67 -1.52
C VAL A 81 -0.83 -8.82 -3.02
N CYS A 82 -1.62 -8.05 -3.78
CA CYS A 82 -1.57 -7.96 -5.22
C CYS A 82 -0.91 -6.63 -5.62
N LEU A 83 0.14 -6.70 -6.44
CA LEU A 83 0.91 -5.52 -6.83
C LEU A 83 0.88 -5.40 -8.36
N LEU A 84 0.35 -4.29 -8.83
CA LEU A 84 0.08 -4.03 -10.24
C LEU A 84 0.95 -2.87 -10.74
N CYS A 85 1.81 -3.13 -11.73
CA CYS A 85 2.73 -2.14 -12.29
C CYS A 85 3.53 -1.36 -11.23
N PRO A 86 4.27 -2.04 -10.32
CA PRO A 86 4.95 -1.36 -9.21
C PRO A 86 5.97 -0.31 -9.68
N VAL A 87 5.94 0.87 -9.07
CA VAL A 87 6.94 1.93 -9.31
C VAL A 87 8.24 1.61 -8.57
N MET A 88 9.38 1.85 -9.23
CA MET A 88 10.72 1.51 -8.74
C MET A 88 11.34 2.50 -7.73
N LEU A 89 10.63 3.55 -7.34
CA LEU A 89 11.14 4.54 -6.39
C LEU A 89 11.38 3.88 -5.02
N ASP A 90 12.61 3.99 -4.52
CA ASP A 90 12.99 3.59 -3.16
C ASP A 90 12.60 2.17 -2.74
N VAL A 91 12.41 1.25 -3.69
CA VAL A 91 12.23 -0.19 -3.45
C VAL A 91 13.31 -0.77 -2.53
N PRO A 92 14.57 -0.27 -2.53
CA PRO A 92 15.54 -0.73 -1.57
C PRO A 92 15.21 -0.52 -0.10
N GLN A 93 14.34 0.43 0.21
CA GLN A 93 13.96 0.80 1.58
C GLN A 93 12.84 -0.08 2.16
N VAL A 94 12.31 -1.03 1.37
CA VAL A 94 11.18 -1.88 1.74
C VAL A 94 11.63 -3.36 1.71
N PRO A 95 12.14 -3.93 2.82
CA PRO A 95 12.56 -5.33 2.91
C PRO A 95 11.59 -6.34 2.29
N ARG A 96 10.27 -6.14 2.46
CA ARG A 96 9.25 -7.04 1.87
C ARG A 96 9.18 -6.94 0.34
N ALA A 97 9.59 -5.83 -0.25
CA ALA A 97 9.69 -5.67 -1.70
C ALA A 97 10.92 -6.38 -2.31
N ARG A 98 11.74 -7.08 -1.51
CA ARG A 98 12.92 -7.80 -2.01
C ARG A 98 12.59 -8.79 -3.13
N ARG A 99 11.43 -9.45 -3.08
CA ARG A 99 10.98 -10.38 -4.14
C ARG A 99 10.56 -9.65 -5.43
N LEU A 100 10.16 -8.38 -5.33
CA LEU A 100 9.83 -7.53 -6.47
C LEU A 100 11.08 -6.96 -7.15
N ARG A 101 12.20 -6.86 -6.42
CA ARG A 101 13.45 -6.32 -6.97
C ARG A 101 13.93 -7.06 -8.22
N LEU A 102 13.76 -8.38 -8.30
CA LEU A 102 14.19 -9.20 -9.44
C LEU A 102 13.34 -8.90 -10.70
N PRO A 103 11.99 -9.05 -10.65
CA PRO A 103 11.12 -8.65 -11.76
C PRO A 103 11.27 -7.18 -12.16
N LEU A 104 11.43 -6.27 -11.19
CA LEU A 104 11.60 -4.84 -11.44
C LEU A 104 12.93 -4.51 -12.12
N ARG A 105 14.03 -5.16 -11.72
CA ARG A 105 15.32 -5.03 -12.42
C ARG A 105 15.22 -5.53 -13.86
N ALA A 106 14.52 -6.64 -14.10
CA ALA A 106 14.30 -7.15 -15.44
C ALA A 106 13.50 -6.16 -16.29
N ALA A 107 12.41 -5.59 -15.77
CA ALA A 107 11.63 -4.55 -16.45
C ALA A 107 12.46 -3.32 -16.83
N ARG A 108 13.31 -2.83 -15.90
CA ARG A 108 14.20 -1.68 -16.14
C ARG A 108 15.18 -1.92 -17.29
N VAL A 109 15.73 -3.13 -17.39
CA VAL A 109 16.65 -3.51 -18.48
C VAL A 109 15.93 -3.50 -19.83
N LEU A 110 14.61 -3.75 -19.83
CA LEU A 110 13.77 -3.74 -21.03
C LEU A 110 13.26 -2.33 -21.41
N GLY A 111 13.65 -1.28 -20.67
CA GLY A 111 13.19 0.10 -20.92
C GLY A 111 11.73 0.36 -20.51
N LEU A 112 11.19 -0.47 -19.62
CA LEU A 112 9.87 -0.33 -19.00
C LEU A 112 9.95 0.31 -17.61
#